data_AF-A0A1F3MWY1-F1
#
_entry.id   AF-A0A1F3MWY1-F1
#
_cell.length_a   1.000
_cell.length_b   1.000
_cell.length_c   1.000
_cell.angle_alpha   90.00
_cell.angle_beta   90.00
_cell.angle_gamma   90.00
#
_symmetry.space_group_name_H-M   'P 1'
#
loop_
_entity.id
_entity.type
_entity.pdbx_description
1 polymer ?
#
loop_
_entity_poly.entity_id
_entity_poly.type
_entity_poly.pdbx_seq_one_letter_code
_entity_poly.pdbx_strand_id
1 'polypeptide(L)' 'MGILDQVPATDAERRAWLGKSRMARSDAESFREKLIEEYGKEKGSKIKYCEAFQDSEYGTRLTKQNMEHYFPFLKTK' A
#
# COMPACT_ATOMS: atom_id res chain seq x y z
N MET A 1 4.48 -23.39 -9.42
CA MET A 1 4.78 -23.19 -10.86
C MET A 1 4.49 -21.74 -11.21
N GLY A 2 5.35 -21.08 -11.99
CA GLY A 2 5.12 -19.72 -12.48
C GLY A 2 4.24 -19.69 -13.73
N ILE A 3 3.75 -18.50 -14.12
CA ILE A 3 2.84 -18.27 -15.26
C ILE A 3 3.44 -17.30 -16.29
N LEU A 4 4.76 -17.41 -16.53
CA LEU A 4 5.51 -16.45 -17.36
C LEU A 4 5.00 -16.40 -18.81
N ASP A 5 4.49 -17.51 -19.33
CA ASP A 5 3.87 -17.66 -20.64
C ASP A 5 2.58 -16.85 -20.81
N GLN A 6 1.93 -16.45 -19.71
CA GLN A 6 0.68 -15.69 -19.71
C GLN A 6 0.89 -14.18 -19.58
N VAL A 7 2.14 -13.73 -19.46
CA VAL A 7 2.47 -12.31 -19.28
C VAL A 7 2.34 -11.57 -20.62
N PRO A 8 1.49 -10.54 -20.73
CA PRO A 8 1.36 -9.77 -21.98
C PRO A 8 2.66 -9.07 -22.39
N ALA A 9 2.84 -8.92 -23.70
CA ALA A 9 4.05 -8.35 -24.30
C ALA A 9 4.16 -6.84 -24.05
N THR A 10 3.05 -6.10 -24.14
CA THR A 10 3.05 -4.66 -23.96
C THR A 10 2.90 -4.25 -22.50
N ASP A 11 3.48 -3.11 -22.15
CA ASP A 11 3.40 -2.59 -20.78
C ASP A 11 1.97 -2.21 -20.38
N ALA A 12 1.15 -1.73 -21.32
CA ALA A 12 -0.24 -1.37 -21.05
C ALA A 12 -1.07 -2.60 -20.70
N GLU A 13 -0.95 -3.67 -21.49
CA GLU A 13 -1.67 -4.92 -21.26
C GLU A 13 -1.17 -5.62 -19.99
N ARG A 14 0.15 -5.58 -19.72
CA ARG A 14 0.72 -6.14 -18.50
C ARG A 14 0.20 -5.45 -17.25
N ARG A 15 0.07 -4.11 -17.27
CA ARG A 15 -0.54 -3.34 -16.17
C ARG A 15 -1.99 -3.74 -15.94
N ALA A 16 -2.78 -3.82 -17.01
CA ALA A 16 -4.18 -4.25 -16.91
C ALA A 16 -4.32 -5.69 -16.38
N TRP A 17 -3.45 -6.59 -16.84
CA TRP A 17 -3.41 -7.98 -16.40
C TRP A 17 -3.03 -8.11 -14.92
N LEU A 18 -1.99 -7.40 -14.45
CA LEU A 18 -1.61 -7.37 -13.04
C LEU A 18 -2.73 -6.79 -12.17
N GLY A 19 -3.40 -5.73 -12.65
CA GLY A 19 -4.49 -5.07 -11.93
C GLY A 19 -5.61 -6.02 -11.54
N LYS A 20 -5.98 -6.97 -12.41
CA LYS A 20 -7.05 -7.96 -12.16
C LYS A 20 -6.82 -8.78 -10.89
N SER A 21 -5.57 -9.12 -10.57
CA SER A 21 -5.24 -9.95 -9.41
C SER A 21 -4.77 -9.13 -8.20
N ARG A 22 -4.03 -8.05 -8.44
CA ARG A 22 -3.40 -7.25 -7.38
C ARG A 22 -4.38 -6.27 -6.74
N MET A 23 -5.23 -5.62 -7.53
CA MET A 23 -6.14 -4.59 -7.01
C MET A 23 -7.18 -5.17 -6.04
N ALA A 24 -7.66 -6.38 -6.30
CA ALA A 24 -8.60 -7.06 -5.41
C ALA A 24 -8.01 -7.38 -4.03
N ARG A 25 -6.67 -7.48 -3.91
CA ARG A 25 -5.98 -7.83 -2.66
C ARG A 25 -5.50 -6.62 -1.88
N SER A 26 -5.56 -5.44 -2.48
CA SER A 26 -5.03 -4.20 -1.92
C SER A 26 -6.14 -3.23 -1.54
N ASP A 27 -7.35 -3.71 -1.30
CA ASP A 27 -8.48 -2.84 -0.94
C ASP A 27 -8.20 -2.04 0.35
N ALA A 28 -8.51 -0.75 0.33
CA ALA A 28 -8.16 0.17 1.41
C ALA A 28 -9.19 0.20 2.55
N GLU A 29 -10.34 -0.44 2.40
CA GLU A 29 -11.47 -0.22 3.31
C GLU A 29 -11.16 -0.69 4.73
N SER A 30 -10.46 -1.82 4.90
CA SER A 30 -10.04 -2.33 6.21
C SER A 30 -9.03 -1.43 6.94
N PHE A 31 -8.42 -0.47 6.25
CA PHE A 31 -7.40 0.43 6.80
C PHE A 31 -7.85 1.90 6.79
N ARG A 32 -9.15 2.16 6.56
CA ARG A 32 -9.70 3.51 6.39
C ARG A 32 -9.32 4.47 7.51
N GLU A 33 -9.48 4.03 8.76
CA GLU A 33 -9.20 4.85 9.93
C GLU A 33 -7.73 5.27 9.98
N LYS A 34 -6.81 4.33 9.72
CA LYS A 34 -5.37 4.58 9.71
C LYS A 34 -4.98 5.52 8.57
N LEU A 35 -5.56 5.34 7.38
CA LEU A 35 -5.32 6.23 6.24
C LEU A 35 -5.79 7.66 6.51
N ILE A 36 -6.90 7.83 7.25
CA ILE A 36 -7.38 9.16 7.67
C ILE A 36 -6.47 9.75 8.76
N GLU A 37 -5.97 8.95 9.70
CA GLU A 37 -4.98 9.38 10.71
C GLU A 37 -3.72 9.94 10.04
N GLU A 38 -3.17 9.22 9.06
CA GLU A 38 -1.88 9.56 8.44
C GLU A 38 -1.97 10.62 7.32
N TYR A 39 -3.08 10.65 6.55
CA TYR A 39 -3.22 11.54 5.38
C TYR A 39 -4.33 12.59 5.51
N GLY A 40 -5.03 12.62 6.65
CA GLY A 40 -6.19 13.48 6.87
C GLY A 40 -7.45 12.99 6.16
N LYS A 41 -8.60 13.53 6.58
CA LYS A 41 -9.92 13.09 6.11
C LYS A 41 -10.09 13.21 4.59
N GLU A 42 -9.61 14.30 3.99
CA GLU A 42 -9.84 14.55 2.56
C GLU A 42 -9.12 13.54 1.66
N LYS A 43 -7.84 13.27 1.94
CA LYS A 43 -7.02 12.36 1.15
C LYS A 43 -7.26 10.91 1.56
N GLY A 44 -7.28 10.63 2.86
CA GLY A 44 -7.50 9.30 3.41
C GLY A 44 -8.84 8.66 3.01
N SER A 45 -9.91 9.47 2.87
CA SER A 45 -11.23 8.97 2.41
C SER A 45 -11.30 8.64 0.91
N LYS A 46 -10.34 9.12 0.10
CA LYS A 46 -10.33 8.92 -1.36
C LYS A 46 -9.40 7.79 -1.81
N ILE A 47 -8.50 7.32 -0.93
CA ILE A 47 -7.60 6.21 -1.24
C ILE A 47 -8.44 4.94 -1.44
N LYS A 48 -8.27 4.31 -2.61
CA LYS A 48 -8.97 3.08 -3.01
C LYS A 48 -8.16 1.82 -2.71
N TYR A 49 -6.85 1.92 -2.83
CA TYR A 49 -5.95 0.79 -2.64
C TYR A 49 -4.80 1.17 -1.72
N CYS A 50 -4.45 0.28 -0.80
CA CYS A 50 -3.27 0.40 0.03
C CYS A 50 -2.58 -0.95 0.21
N GLU A 51 -1.27 -0.90 0.42
CA GLU A 51 -0.50 -2.04 0.90
C GLU A 51 -0.14 -1.75 2.35
N ALA A 52 -0.64 -2.59 3.25
CA ALA A 52 -0.36 -2.48 4.69
C ALA A 52 0.94 -3.24 5.02
N PHE A 53 1.73 -2.66 5.91
CA PHE A 53 2.88 -3.32 6.51
C PHE A 53 2.66 -3.44 8.01
N GLN A 54 3.33 -4.43 8.62
CA GLN A 54 3.33 -4.63 10.06
C GLN A 54 4.79 -4.59 10.55
N ASP A 55 5.01 -4.15 11.79
CA ASP A 55 6.31 -4.27 12.42
C ASP A 55 6.66 -5.75 12.68
N SER A 56 7.96 -6.05 12.73
CA SER A 56 8.45 -7.39 13.07
C SER A 56 8.77 -7.50 14.55
N GLU A 57 8.56 -8.67 15.15
CA GLU A 57 8.84 -8.91 16.57
C GLU A 57 10.34 -8.83 16.92
N TYR A 58 11.20 -9.10 15.94
CA TYR A 58 12.66 -9.18 16.11
C TYR A 58 13.39 -7.88 15.74
N GLY A 59 12.72 -6.95 15.07
CA GLY A 59 13.28 -5.67 14.67
C GLY A 59 13.16 -4.59 15.74
N THR A 60 13.72 -3.42 15.48
CA THR A 60 13.39 -2.23 16.28
C THR A 60 11.90 -1.94 16.15
N ARG A 61 11.18 -1.98 17.28
CA ARG A 61 9.74 -1.71 17.32
C ARG A 61 9.43 -0.38 16.66
N LEU A 62 8.40 -0.36 15.82
CA LEU A 62 7.93 0.89 15.22
C LEU A 62 7.21 1.70 16.29
N THR A 63 7.62 2.95 16.47
CA THR A 63 7.05 3.90 17.41
C THR A 63 6.70 5.19 16.69
N LYS A 64 5.83 6.02 17.26
CA LYS A 64 5.52 7.34 16.66
C LYS A 64 6.77 8.20 16.47
N GLN A 65 7.77 8.09 17.35
CA GLN A 65 9.01 8.86 17.29
C GLN A 65 9.94 8.43 16.15
N ASN A 66 10.03 7.13 15.85
CA ASN A 66 10.91 6.64 14.78
C ASN A 66 10.20 6.44 13.43
N MET A 67 8.87 6.59 13.39
CA MET A 67 8.09 6.49 12.16
C MET A 67 8.55 7.52 11.11
N GLU A 68 8.85 8.74 11.52
CA GLU A 68 9.38 9.78 10.61
C GLU A 68 10.77 9.45 10.07
N HIS A 69 11.58 8.69 10.81
CA HIS A 69 12.89 8.24 10.36
C HIS A 69 12.77 7.21 9.24
N TYR A 70 11.90 6.21 9.41
CA TYR A 70 11.69 5.14 8.43
C TYR A 70 10.80 5.56 7.25
N PHE A 71 9.87 6.49 7.48
CA PHE A 71 8.91 6.96 6.50
C PHE A 71 8.98 8.49 6.35
N PRO A 72 10.12 9.04 5.91
CA PRO A 72 10.33 10.49 5.85
C PRO A 72 9.43 11.22 4.84
N PHE A 73 8.74 10.47 3.98
CA PHE A 73 7.78 10.96 3.01
C PHE A 73 6.34 11.08 3.55
N LEU A 74 6.05 10.54 4.74
CA LEU A 74 4.74 10.69 5.39
C LEU A 74 4.53 12.06 6.03
N LYS A 75 5.43 13.02 5.81
CA LYS A 75 5.31 14.41 6.28
C LYS A 75 4.13 15.12 5.61
N THR A 76 2.93 14.76 6.04
CA THR A 76 1.70 15.46 5.73
C THR A 76 1.28 16.14 7.03
N LYS A 77 1.63 17.42 7.16
CA LYS A 77 0.88 18.36 8.00
C LYS A 77 -0.08 19.11 7.09
#